data_AF-A0A7K2Z8K6-F1
#
_entry.id   AF-A0A7K2Z8K6-F1
#
_cell.length_a   1.000
_cell.length_b   1.000
_cell.length_c   1.000
_cell.angle_alpha   90.00
_cell.angle_beta   90.00
_cell.angle_gamma   90.00
#
_symmetry.space_group_name_H-M   'P 1'
#
loop_
_entity.id
_entity.type
_entity.pdbx_description
1 polymer ?
#
loop_
_entity_poly.entity_id
_entity_poly.type
_entity_poly.pdbx_seq_one_letter_code
_entity_poly.pdbx_strand_id
1 'polypeptide(L)'
;RNDSALVWALVLHRVAAGDDLPTAVAETVREVAEAAPGSRLNLLVTDGTAIVATAWGDTLWYLHDPGRSTAVASEPYDDDPRWREVPDRTLLVATSADVTPTPLKEPAA
;
A
#
# COMPACT_ATOMS: atom_id res chain seq x y z
N ARG A 1 -17.32 -11.16 10.21
CA ARG A 1 -16.13 -11.80 9.60
C ARG A 1 -15.89 -11.05 8.29
N ASN A 2 -14.74 -10.40 8.16
CA ASN A 2 -14.27 -9.79 6.91
C ASN A 2 -12.89 -10.40 6.58
N ASP A 3 -12.61 -10.49 5.29
CA ASP A 3 -11.30 -10.84 4.74
C ASP A 3 -10.23 -9.81 5.15
N SER A 4 -10.58 -8.52 5.20
CA SER A 4 -9.64 -7.46 5.58
C SER A 4 -9.04 -7.65 6.98
N ALA A 5 -9.79 -8.17 7.96
CA ALA A 5 -9.22 -8.45 9.29
C ALA A 5 -8.25 -9.63 9.28
N LEU A 6 -8.46 -10.63 8.42
CA LEU A 6 -7.51 -11.72 8.25
C LEU A 6 -6.21 -11.20 7.63
N VAL A 7 -6.31 -10.42 6.56
CA VAL A 7 -5.14 -9.80 5.91
C VAL A 7 -4.38 -8.91 6.89
N TRP A 8 -5.09 -8.10 7.70
CA TRP A 8 -4.47 -7.31 8.75
C TRP A 8 -3.74 -8.15 9.80
N ALA A 9 -4.32 -9.28 10.22
CA ALA A 9 -3.68 -10.19 11.16
C ALA A 9 -2.38 -10.79 10.60
N LEU A 10 -2.30 -11.05 9.29
CA LEU A 10 -1.08 -11.51 8.62
C LEU A 10 0.01 -10.42 8.63
N VAL A 11 -0.36 -9.16 8.33
CA VAL A 11 0.56 -8.02 8.45
C VAL A 11 1.11 -7.90 9.87
N LEU A 12 0.23 -7.94 10.88
CA LEU A 12 0.64 -7.87 12.28
C LEU A 12 1.55 -9.03 12.69
N HIS A 13 1.30 -10.24 12.19
CA HIS A 13 2.14 -11.40 12.45
C HIS A 13 3.58 -11.18 11.95
N ARG A 14 3.75 -10.62 10.75
CA ARG A 14 5.05 -10.30 10.16
C ARG A 14 5.79 -9.20 10.92
N VAL A 15 5.09 -8.13 11.28
CA VAL A 15 5.66 -7.06 12.12
C VAL A 15 6.11 -7.62 13.47
N ALA A 16 5.30 -8.47 14.11
CA ALA A 16 5.68 -9.11 15.37
C ALA A 16 6.88 -10.08 15.23
N ALA A 17 7.10 -10.62 14.03
CA ALA A 17 8.26 -11.44 13.69
C ALA A 17 9.53 -10.62 13.38
N GLY A 18 9.42 -9.29 13.26
CA GLY A 18 10.54 -8.37 13.09
C GLY A 18 10.64 -7.70 11.73
N ASP A 19 9.71 -7.95 10.80
CA ASP A 19 9.65 -7.23 9.54
C ASP A 19 9.30 -5.75 9.77
N ASP A 20 9.89 -4.85 8.99
CA ASP A 20 9.39 -3.47 8.93
C ASP A 20 8.01 -3.41 8.25
N LEU A 21 7.26 -2.33 8.47
CA LEU A 21 5.90 -2.21 7.97
C LEU A 21 5.80 -2.32 6.43
N PRO A 22 6.68 -1.67 5.63
CA PRO A 22 6.71 -1.85 4.18
C PRO A 22 6.89 -3.32 3.75
N THR A 23 7.85 -4.04 4.34
CA THR A 23 8.10 -5.45 4.05
C THR A 23 6.92 -6.31 4.45
N ALA A 24 6.38 -6.11 5.66
CA ALA A 24 5.24 -6.86 6.17
C ALA A 24 4.00 -6.74 5.26
N VAL A 25 3.71 -5.53 4.78
CA VAL A 25 2.61 -5.28 3.84
C VAL A 25 2.89 -5.92 2.48
N ALA A 26 4.08 -5.70 1.91
CA ALA A 26 4.46 -6.25 0.61
C ALA A 26 4.37 -7.78 0.57
N GLU A 27 4.98 -8.46 1.55
CA GLU A 27 5.00 -9.91 1.61
C GLU A 27 3.61 -10.50 1.90
N THR A 28 2.80 -9.83 2.73
CA THR A 28 1.40 -10.25 2.94
C THR A 28 0.60 -10.17 1.64
N VAL A 29 0.73 -9.08 0.87
CA VAL A 29 0.02 -8.92 -0.39
C VAL A 29 0.45 -9.97 -1.41
N ARG A 30 1.75 -10.25 -1.51
CA ARG A 30 2.27 -11.34 -2.37
C ARG A 30 1.68 -12.70 -1.98
N GLU A 31 1.76 -13.05 -0.70
CA GLU A 31 1.27 -14.33 -0.17
C GLU A 31 -0.24 -14.51 -0.43
N VAL A 32 -1.04 -13.47 -0.17
CA VAL A 32 -2.49 -13.53 -0.41
C VAL A 32 -2.81 -13.61 -1.90
N ALA A 33 -2.07 -12.89 -2.76
CA ALA A 33 -2.26 -12.96 -4.20
C ALA A 33 -1.90 -14.33 -4.78
N GLU A 34 -0.89 -15.01 -4.24
CA GLU A 34 -0.53 -16.38 -4.59
C GLU A 34 -1.62 -17.38 -4.15
N ALA A 35 -2.11 -17.25 -2.90
CA ALA A 35 -3.12 -18.15 -2.34
C ALA A 35 -4.52 -17.94 -2.91
N ALA A 36 -4.85 -16.72 -3.31
CA ALA A 36 -6.14 -16.34 -3.88
C ALA A 36 -5.96 -15.42 -5.11
N PRO A 37 -5.61 -16.00 -6.27
CA PRO A 37 -5.44 -15.25 -7.51
C PRO A 37 -6.70 -14.44 -7.86
N GLY A 38 -6.52 -13.22 -8.36
CA GLY A 38 -7.62 -12.30 -8.68
C GLY A 38 -8.13 -11.46 -7.50
N SER A 39 -7.55 -11.61 -6.31
CA SER A 39 -7.84 -10.72 -5.18
C SER A 39 -7.45 -9.27 -5.46
N ARG A 40 -8.26 -8.34 -5.00
CA ARG A 40 -7.94 -6.91 -4.94
C ARG A 40 -7.37 -6.60 -3.57
N LEU A 41 -6.15 -6.06 -3.53
CA LEU A 41 -5.34 -5.97 -2.32
C LEU A 41 -4.80 -4.55 -2.14
N ASN A 42 -5.68 -3.55 -2.22
CA ASN A 42 -5.34 -2.18 -1.84
C ASN A 42 -5.39 -2.06 -0.32
N LEU A 43 -4.20 -2.02 0.28
CA LEU A 43 -4.04 -1.73 1.70
C LEU A 43 -3.60 -0.26 1.84
N LEU A 44 -3.99 0.35 2.95
CA LEU A 44 -3.45 1.63 3.39
C LEU A 44 -3.27 1.53 4.91
N VAL A 45 -2.02 1.51 5.34
CA VAL A 45 -1.62 1.34 6.74
C VAL A 45 -0.70 2.49 7.11
N THR A 46 -0.78 2.95 8.35
CA THR A 46 0.14 3.98 8.87
C THR A 46 0.53 3.66 10.31
N ASP A 47 1.77 4.00 10.65
CA ASP A 47 2.27 4.02 12.02
C ASP A 47 2.22 5.43 12.66
N GLY A 48 1.61 6.39 11.97
CA GLY A 48 1.56 7.80 12.36
C GLY A 48 2.72 8.66 11.83
N THR A 49 3.74 8.05 11.23
CA THR A 49 4.88 8.76 10.61
C THR A 49 5.03 8.49 9.11
N ALA A 50 4.71 7.27 8.67
CA ALA A 50 4.69 6.88 7.28
C ALA A 50 3.33 6.28 6.91
N ILE A 51 2.94 6.43 5.65
CA ILE A 51 1.86 5.70 5.01
C ILE A 51 2.50 4.61 4.16
N VAL A 52 2.08 3.37 4.38
CA VAL A 52 2.41 2.21 3.55
C VAL A 52 1.13 1.75 2.88
N ALA A 53 1.11 1.77 1.54
CA ALA A 53 -0.06 1.41 0.78
C ALA A 53 0.28 0.52 -0.42
N THR A 54 -0.72 -0.17 -0.96
CA THR A 54 -0.57 -0.97 -2.17
C THR A 54 -1.62 -0.60 -3.20
N ALA A 55 -1.19 -0.51 -4.46
CA ALA A 55 -2.07 -0.58 -5.62
C ALA A 55 -2.01 -2.01 -6.16
N TRP A 56 -3.13 -2.73 -6.08
CA TRP A 56 -3.26 -4.12 -6.49
C TRP A 56 -4.70 -4.43 -6.90
N GLY A 57 -4.97 -4.30 -8.20
CA GLY A 57 -6.27 -4.61 -8.80
C GLY A 57 -7.37 -3.58 -8.52
N ASP A 58 -7.03 -2.42 -7.96
CA ASP A 58 -7.92 -1.27 -7.78
C ASP A 58 -7.10 0.05 -7.74
N THR A 59 -7.73 1.21 -7.89
CA THR A 59 -7.01 2.49 -8.01
C THR A 59 -6.44 2.98 -6.67
N LEU A 60 -5.28 3.63 -6.77
CA LEU A 60 -4.65 4.34 -5.65
C LEU A 60 -3.97 5.59 -6.20
N TRP A 61 -4.12 6.70 -5.50
CA TRP A 61 -3.62 8.01 -5.88
C TRP A 61 -2.88 8.62 -4.70
N TYR A 62 -1.91 9.48 -5.00
CA TYR A 62 -1.25 10.30 -3.99
C TYR A 62 -1.11 11.76 -4.45
N LEU A 63 -1.18 12.65 -3.46
CA LEU A 63 -0.87 14.07 -3.60
C LEU A 63 0.22 14.39 -2.59
N HIS A 64 1.36 14.87 -3.09
CA HIS A 64 2.52 15.15 -2.26
C HIS A 64 2.90 16.63 -2.33
N ASP A 65 2.99 17.26 -1.17
CA ASP A 65 3.50 18.61 -0.97
C ASP A 65 4.77 18.51 -0.09
N PRO A 66 5.96 18.46 -0.72
CA PRO A 66 7.21 18.16 -0.04
C PRO A 66 7.46 19.04 1.18
N GLY A 67 7.68 18.42 2.34
CA GLY A 67 7.94 19.11 3.60
C GLY A 67 6.69 19.65 4.30
N ARG A 68 5.49 19.46 3.73
CA ARG A 68 4.23 19.92 4.31
C ARG A 68 3.25 18.78 4.59
N SER A 69 2.90 17.99 3.58
CA SER A 69 1.87 16.95 3.71
C SER A 69 1.90 15.97 2.55
N THR A 70 1.46 14.75 2.83
CA THR A 70 1.18 13.74 1.81
C THR A 70 -0.21 13.16 2.05
N ALA A 71 -1.03 13.14 1.01
CA ALA A 71 -2.30 12.45 0.99
C ALA A 71 -2.19 11.21 0.09
N VAL A 72 -2.84 10.13 0.51
CA VAL A 72 -2.98 8.89 -0.25
C VAL A 72 -4.45 8.50 -0.17
N ALA A 73 -5.08 8.25 -1.31
CA ALA A 73 -6.52 7.98 -1.41
C ALA A 73 -6.82 7.04 -2.58
N SER A 74 -7.98 6.39 -2.58
CA SER A 74 -8.43 5.55 -3.71
C SER A 74 -8.70 6.36 -4.98
N GLU A 75 -9.11 7.62 -4.82
CA GLU A 75 -9.36 8.59 -5.89
C GLU A 75 -9.06 10.01 -5.38
N PRO A 76 -8.73 10.97 -6.26
CA PRO A 76 -8.59 12.39 -5.90
C PRO A 76 -9.86 12.92 -5.23
N TYR A 77 -9.73 13.56 -4.06
CA TYR A 77 -10.87 14.16 -3.36
C TYR A 77 -11.10 15.63 -3.73
N ASP A 78 -10.23 16.21 -4.55
CA ASP A 78 -10.31 17.55 -5.10
C ASP A 78 -9.69 17.59 -6.51
N ASP A 79 -9.77 18.75 -7.16
CA ASP A 79 -9.28 18.95 -8.52
C ASP A 79 -7.79 19.38 -8.57
N ASP A 80 -6.98 19.12 -7.51
CA ASP A 80 -5.57 19.51 -7.54
C ASP A 80 -4.84 18.75 -8.67
N PRO A 81 -4.26 19.44 -9.67
CA PRO A 81 -3.65 18.79 -10.83
C PRO A 81 -2.38 18.00 -10.47
N ARG A 82 -1.89 18.09 -9.23
CA ARG A 82 -0.71 17.36 -8.74
C ARG A 82 -1.04 15.96 -8.23
N TRP A 83 -2.31 15.57 -8.20
CA TRP A 83 -2.67 14.16 -7.95
C TRP A 83 -1.98 13.25 -8.96
N ARG A 84 -1.39 12.16 -8.46
CA ARG A 84 -0.68 11.17 -9.26
C ARG A 84 -1.24 9.79 -8.97
N GLU A 85 -1.64 9.10 -10.03
CA GLU A 85 -2.04 7.70 -9.93
C GLU A 85 -0.81 6.84 -9.64
N VAL A 86 -0.98 5.87 -8.73
CA VAL A 86 0.01 4.85 -8.42
C VAL A 86 -0.18 3.72 -9.44
N PRO A 87 0.86 3.30 -10.17
CA PRO A 87 0.76 2.16 -11.08
C PRO A 87 0.28 0.89 -10.34
N ASP A 88 -0.50 0.04 -11.01
CA ASP A 88 -0.90 -1.24 -10.44
C ASP A 88 0.32 -2.10 -10.05
N ARG A 89 0.12 -3.02 -9.11
CA ARG A 89 1.14 -3.90 -8.51
C ARG A 89 2.31 -3.11 -7.93
N THR A 90 2.02 -2.05 -7.18
CA THR A 90 3.03 -1.18 -6.58
C THR A 90 2.82 -1.04 -5.08
N LEU A 91 3.91 -1.12 -4.32
CA LEU A 91 3.99 -0.68 -2.93
C LEU A 91 4.34 0.81 -2.90
N LEU A 92 3.55 1.61 -2.21
CA LEU A 92 3.80 3.02 -1.97
C LEU A 92 4.25 3.20 -0.52
N VAL A 93 5.43 3.77 -0.31
CA VAL A 93 5.87 4.27 1.00
C VAL A 93 5.93 5.78 0.94
N ALA A 94 5.17 6.46 1.79
CA ALA A 94 5.03 7.90 1.80
C ALA A 94 5.26 8.48 3.19
N THR A 95 6.03 9.54 3.26
CA THR A 95 6.20 10.39 4.46
C THR A 95 5.81 11.83 4.09
N SER A 96 5.94 12.77 5.03
CA SER A 96 5.81 14.20 4.70
C SER A 96 6.94 14.73 3.82
N ALA A 97 8.10 14.06 3.80
CA ALA A 97 9.28 14.47 3.05
C ALA A 97 9.32 13.88 1.64
N ASP A 98 8.97 12.60 1.50
CA ASP A 98 9.18 11.83 0.27
C ASP A 98 8.08 10.81 0.00
N VAL A 99 7.91 10.44 -1.26
CA VAL A 99 7.03 9.36 -1.73
C VAL A 99 7.81 8.41 -2.63
N THR A 100 7.82 7.13 -2.29
CA THR A 100 8.60 6.08 -2.97
C THR A 100 7.68 4.95 -3.44
N PRO A 101 7.24 4.96 -4.70
CA PRO A 101 6.59 3.81 -5.33
C PRO A 101 7.63 2.74 -5.71
N THR A 102 7.38 1.50 -5.31
CA THR A 102 8.22 0.33 -5.59
C THR A 102 7.36 -0.76 -6.22
N PRO A 103 7.63 -1.18 -7.48
CA PRO A 103 6.90 -2.28 -8.10
C PRO A 103 7.04 -3.58 -7.29
N LEU A 104 5.91 -4.20 -6.98
CA LEU A 104 5.85 -5.54 -6.42
C LEU A 104 5.95 -6.52 -7.59
N LYS A 105 7.02 -7.32 -7.64
CA LYS A 105 7.14 -8.38 -8.64
C LYS A 105 5.90 -9.26 -8.57
N GLU A 106 5.28 -9.59 -9.68
CA GLU A 106 4.24 -10.62 -9.65
C GLU A 106 4.84 -11.95 -9.17
N PRO A 107 4.10 -12.74 -8.38
CA PRO A 107 4.42 -14.14 -8.19
C PRO A 107 4.59 -14.83 -9.55
N ALA A 108 5.57 -15.73 -9.68
CA ALA A 108 5.64 -16.57 -10.86
C ALA A 108 4.36 -17.43 -10.92
N ALA A 109 3.69 -17.39 -12.07
CA ALA A 109 2.48 -18.17 -12.36
C ALA A 109 2.74 -19.68 -12.34
#